data_AF-A0A3P9MHE9-F1
#
_entry.id   AF-A0A3P9MHE9-F1
#
_cell.length_a   1.000
_cell.length_b   1.000
_cell.length_c   1.000
_cell.angle_alpha   90.00
_cell.angle_beta   90.00
_cell.angle_gamma   90.00
#
_symmetry.space_group_name_H-M   'P 1'
#
loop_
_entity.id
_entity.type
_entity.pdbx_description
1 polymer ?
#
loop_
_entity_poly.entity_id
_entity_poly.type
_entity_poly.pdbx_seq_one_letter_code
_entity_poly.pdbx_strand_id
1 'polypeptide(L)'
;MSNKGGARIVVDDDDEHVSPTDLSELLADGTKESHDRAENCSFVKDFLRGRIKRELFKRGTAALYFVYTVMEEEMEKNKDHPHVAPIYFPVELHRSEALARDLEYFYGDDWENQISLSAGTKPYVDRIREVGQKDPVLLVAHSYTRYMGDLSGGQILKKVAQRALKLPSTGEGVNFYQFEGIHSHRGFKQLYRSRMNELDLDMETKLRIVEESNRAFGFNMMVFSELEEIGKSIQEEVQEPGLGHSHAEVMQGGDINKCPYYAAKMAAGGNPTYALQLATTLVRYPPCQVLLAAWVALLAGFTAWYIF
;
A
#
# COMPACT_ATOMS: atom_id res chain seq x y z
N MET A 1 -22.63 -18.62 -27.54
CA MET A 1 -21.97 -17.31 -27.72
C MET A 1 -21.88 -16.67 -26.35
N SER A 2 -20.66 -16.58 -25.81
CA SER A 2 -20.39 -16.33 -24.40
C SER A 2 -20.34 -14.82 -24.11
N ASN A 3 -21.17 -14.39 -23.18
CA ASN A 3 -21.31 -13.01 -22.72
C ASN A 3 -20.19 -12.71 -21.70
N LYS A 4 -19.21 -11.88 -22.06
CA LYS A 4 -18.17 -11.41 -21.13
C LYS A 4 -18.64 -10.14 -20.44
N GLY A 5 -19.25 -10.30 -19.26
CA GLY A 5 -19.47 -9.21 -18.33
C GLY A 5 -18.14 -8.79 -17.70
N GLY A 6 -17.54 -7.72 -18.22
CA GLY A 6 -16.52 -6.98 -17.50
C GLY A 6 -17.18 -6.20 -16.36
N ALA A 7 -16.66 -6.35 -15.14
CA ALA A 7 -17.09 -5.55 -14.01
C ALA A 7 -16.77 -4.07 -14.29
N ARG A 8 -17.79 -3.34 -14.73
CA ARG A 8 -17.77 -1.89 -14.84
C ARG A 8 -17.95 -1.37 -13.41
N ILE A 9 -16.93 -0.73 -12.87
CA ILE A 9 -17.04 -0.02 -11.59
C ILE A 9 -18.08 1.08 -11.83
N VAL A 10 -19.26 0.90 -11.23
CA VAL A 10 -20.31 1.92 -11.20
C VAL A 10 -19.79 3.02 -10.27
N VAL A 11 -19.51 4.18 -10.85
CA VAL A 11 -19.37 5.42 -10.10
C VAL A 11 -20.81 5.86 -9.84
N ASP A 12 -21.30 5.65 -8.62
CA ASP A 12 -22.56 6.27 -8.19
C ASP A 12 -22.26 7.76 -7.95
N ASP A 13 -22.74 8.58 -8.87
CA ASP A 13 -22.77 10.05 -8.81
C ASP A 13 -23.75 10.49 -7.72
N ASP A 14 -23.21 10.95 -6.59
CA ASP A 14 -23.94 11.84 -5.70
C ASP A 14 -23.62 13.26 -6.17
N ASP A 15 -24.57 13.88 -6.87
CA ASP A 15 -24.51 15.23 -7.46
C ASP A 15 -24.31 16.32 -6.39
N GLU A 16 -23.07 16.56 -5.99
CA GLU A 16 -22.61 17.92 -5.73
C GLU A 16 -22.60 18.63 -7.10
N HIS A 17 -23.17 19.82 -7.22
CA HIS A 17 -23.30 20.50 -8.52
C HIS A 17 -21.93 21.02 -8.99
N VAL A 18 -21.06 20.11 -9.45
CA VAL A 18 -19.68 20.43 -9.86
C VAL A 18 -19.71 21.15 -11.20
N SER A 19 -19.11 22.35 -11.24
CA SER A 19 -18.95 23.11 -12.48
C SER A 19 -17.77 22.55 -13.29
N PRO A 20 -17.84 22.50 -14.63
CA PRO A 20 -16.68 22.16 -15.46
C PRO A 20 -15.47 23.09 -15.27
N THR A 21 -15.67 24.24 -14.62
CA THR A 21 -14.63 25.23 -14.29
C THR A 21 -14.16 25.14 -12.84
N ASP A 22 -14.66 24.17 -12.07
CA ASP A 22 -14.19 23.89 -10.72
C ASP A 22 -12.75 23.37 -10.76
N LEU A 23 -11.96 23.75 -9.75
CA LEU A 23 -10.55 23.39 -9.72
C LEU A 23 -10.37 21.86 -9.66
N SER A 24 -11.25 21.13 -8.97
CA SER A 24 -11.21 19.67 -8.90
C SER A 24 -11.33 19.01 -10.27
N GLU A 25 -12.21 19.52 -11.14
CA GLU A 25 -12.45 18.98 -12.48
C GLU A 25 -11.33 19.37 -13.43
N LEU A 26 -10.89 20.62 -13.39
CA LEU A 26 -9.75 21.09 -14.18
C LEU A 26 -8.48 20.30 -13.86
N LEU A 27 -8.26 19.95 -12.60
CA LEU A 27 -7.16 19.08 -12.18
C LEU A 27 -7.33 17.65 -12.67
N ALA A 28 -8.51 17.06 -12.51
CA ALA A 28 -8.77 15.69 -12.94
C ALA A 28 -8.58 15.53 -14.45
N ASP A 29 -9.17 16.42 -15.24
CA ASP A 29 -9.07 16.40 -16.70
C ASP A 29 -7.66 16.79 -17.16
N GLY A 30 -7.12 17.89 -16.63
CA GLY A 30 -5.84 18.44 -17.06
C GLY A 30 -4.62 17.61 -16.68
N THR A 31 -4.75 16.67 -15.73
CA THR A 31 -3.65 15.77 -15.33
C THR A 31 -3.84 14.34 -15.80
N LYS A 32 -4.95 14.02 -16.49
CA LYS A 32 -5.30 12.66 -16.92
C LYS A 32 -4.18 11.96 -17.68
N GLU A 33 -3.57 12.62 -18.67
CA GLU A 33 -2.47 12.01 -19.42
C GLU A 33 -1.23 11.74 -18.56
N SER A 34 -0.91 12.65 -17.63
CA SER A 34 0.21 12.49 -16.71
C SER A 34 -0.03 11.34 -15.73
N HIS A 35 -1.26 11.22 -15.23
CA HIS A 35 -1.70 10.07 -14.44
C HIS A 35 -1.57 8.76 -15.23
N ASP A 36 -2.10 8.72 -16.45
CA ASP A 36 -2.03 7.54 -17.33
C ASP A 36 -0.57 7.14 -17.60
N ARG A 37 0.33 8.10 -17.86
CA ARG A 37 1.76 7.83 -18.03
C ARG A 37 2.40 7.27 -16.77
N ALA A 38 2.07 7.81 -15.59
CA ALA A 38 2.60 7.37 -14.32
C ALA A 38 2.20 5.92 -13.99
N GLU A 39 0.93 5.57 -14.17
CA GLU A 39 0.45 4.19 -13.98
C GLU A 39 1.05 3.21 -14.99
N ASN A 40 1.40 3.70 -16.18
CA ASN A 40 1.93 2.88 -17.26
C ASN A 40 3.45 2.72 -17.27
N CYS A 41 4.18 3.35 -16.35
CA CYS A 41 5.63 3.21 -16.28
C CYS A 41 6.05 1.80 -15.81
N SER A 42 7.24 1.36 -16.23
CA SER A 42 7.73 0.01 -15.95
C SER A 42 7.79 -0.28 -14.45
N PHE A 43 8.32 0.67 -13.67
CA PHE A 43 8.45 0.54 -12.22
C PHE A 43 7.09 0.29 -11.54
N VAL A 44 6.07 1.10 -11.86
CA VAL A 44 4.72 0.96 -11.26
C VAL A 44 4.05 -0.34 -11.71
N LYS A 45 4.16 -0.71 -12.99
CA LYS A 45 3.65 -2.00 -13.50
C LYS A 45 4.28 -3.19 -12.81
N ASP A 46 5.58 -3.14 -12.56
CA ASP A 46 6.33 -4.20 -11.90
C ASP A 46 5.95 -4.28 -10.43
N PHE A 47 5.85 -3.13 -9.76
CA PHE A 47 5.35 -3.04 -8.40
C PHE A 47 3.96 -3.68 -8.27
N LEU A 48 2.98 -3.27 -9.09
CA LEU A 48 1.61 -3.81 -9.06
C LEU A 48 1.54 -5.32 -9.32
N ARG A 49 2.47 -5.87 -10.11
CA ARG A 49 2.61 -7.32 -10.32
C ARG A 49 3.29 -8.05 -9.16
N GLY A 50 3.72 -7.33 -8.11
CA GLY A 50 4.46 -7.86 -6.98
C GLY A 50 5.94 -8.11 -7.27
N ARG A 51 6.47 -7.54 -8.35
CA ARG A 51 7.87 -7.67 -8.76
C ARG A 51 8.67 -6.47 -8.27
N ILE A 52 8.85 -6.39 -6.95
CA ILE A 52 9.63 -5.32 -6.32
C ILE A 52 10.66 -5.91 -5.38
N LYS A 53 11.91 -5.43 -5.48
CA LYS A 53 12.99 -5.80 -4.58
C LYS A 53 12.86 -4.98 -3.29
N ARG A 54 13.14 -5.57 -2.13
CA ARG A 54 13.07 -4.88 -0.82
C ARG A 54 13.90 -3.60 -0.83
N GLU A 55 15.12 -3.65 -1.34
CA GLU A 55 16.00 -2.48 -1.41
C GLU A 55 15.45 -1.34 -2.29
N LEU A 56 14.72 -1.66 -3.37
CA LEU A 56 14.05 -0.62 -4.17
C LEU A 56 12.87 0.00 -3.44
N PHE A 57 12.10 -0.82 -2.72
CA PHE A 57 11.01 -0.32 -1.90
C PHE A 57 11.53 0.63 -0.81
N LYS A 58 12.61 0.25 -0.11
CA LYS A 58 13.29 1.09 0.88
C LYS A 58 13.68 2.46 0.32
N ARG A 59 14.31 2.50 -0.86
CA ARG A 59 14.71 3.74 -1.54
C ARG A 59 13.51 4.57 -1.98
N GLY A 60 12.45 3.93 -2.45
CA GLY A 60 11.18 4.58 -2.74
C GLY A 60 10.56 5.22 -1.50
N THR A 61 10.56 4.52 -0.36
CA THR A 61 10.11 5.05 0.93
C THR A 61 10.95 6.24 1.37
N ALA A 62 12.28 6.20 1.20
CA ALA A 62 13.15 7.33 1.51
C ALA A 62 12.86 8.55 0.60
N ALA A 63 12.64 8.34 -0.69
CA ALA A 63 12.25 9.40 -1.61
C ALA A 63 10.91 10.06 -1.20
N LEU A 64 9.93 9.24 -0.83
CA LEU A 64 8.66 9.73 -0.27
C LEU A 64 8.90 10.54 1.01
N TYR A 65 9.70 10.02 1.95
CA TYR A 65 10.00 10.74 3.20
C TYR A 65 10.50 12.16 2.94
N PHE A 66 11.49 12.34 2.06
CA PHE A 66 11.99 13.69 1.73
C PHE A 66 10.94 14.59 1.08
N VAL A 67 10.14 14.05 0.14
CA VAL A 67 9.09 14.81 -0.57
C VAL A 67 7.98 15.25 0.40
N TYR A 68 7.47 14.33 1.23
CA TYR A 68 6.40 14.65 2.17
C TYR A 68 6.89 15.56 3.29
N THR A 69 8.10 15.35 3.80
CA THR A 69 8.66 16.23 4.84
C THR A 69 8.71 17.69 4.36
N VAL A 70 9.26 17.95 3.17
CA VAL A 70 9.31 19.34 2.66
C VAL A 70 7.91 19.87 2.29
N MET A 71 7.03 19.03 1.76
CA MET A 71 5.65 19.44 1.45
C MET A 71 4.90 19.84 2.71
N GLU A 72 4.98 19.03 3.76
CA GLU A 72 4.31 19.27 5.04
C GLU A 72 4.92 20.47 5.77
N GLU A 73 6.24 20.66 5.72
CA GLU A 73 6.90 21.87 6.22
C GLU A 73 6.41 23.14 5.51
N GLU A 74 6.31 23.12 4.18
CA GLU A 74 5.85 24.29 3.42
C GLU A 74 4.34 24.53 3.59
N MET A 75 3.54 23.46 3.73
CA MET A 75 2.11 23.57 4.09
C MET A 75 1.94 24.16 5.49
N GLU A 76 2.76 23.75 6.47
CA GLU A 76 2.75 24.30 7.83
C GLU A 76 3.09 25.79 7.84
N LYS A 77 4.14 26.21 7.11
CA LYS A 77 4.53 27.63 6.99
C LYS A 77 3.44 28.49 6.35
N ASN A 78 2.61 27.90 5.50
CA ASN A 78 1.55 28.58 4.76
C ASN A 78 0.15 28.23 5.28
N LYS A 79 0.00 27.62 6.46
CA LYS A 79 -1.29 27.12 6.96
C LYS A 79 -2.37 28.19 7.12
N ASP A 80 -1.97 29.44 7.33
CA ASP A 80 -2.87 30.60 7.46
C ASP A 80 -3.07 31.35 6.13
N HIS A 81 -2.39 30.92 5.05
CA HIS A 81 -2.54 31.53 3.73
C HIS A 81 -3.94 31.22 3.16
N PRO A 82 -4.70 32.21 2.64
CA PRO A 82 -6.09 32.02 2.21
C PRO A 82 -6.33 30.86 1.22
N HIS A 83 -5.36 30.57 0.35
CA HIS A 83 -5.48 29.48 -0.64
C HIS A 83 -4.98 28.11 -0.14
N VAL A 84 -4.34 28.05 1.02
CA VAL A 84 -3.77 26.81 1.59
C VAL A 84 -4.58 26.36 2.80
N ALA A 85 -5.00 27.30 3.65
CA ALA A 85 -5.78 27.02 4.85
C ALA A 85 -7.00 26.10 4.60
N PRO A 86 -7.79 26.25 3.51
CA PRO A 86 -8.96 25.40 3.28
C PRO A 86 -8.63 23.92 3.01
N ILE A 87 -7.40 23.63 2.56
CA ILE A 87 -6.94 22.28 2.24
C ILE A 87 -5.90 21.74 3.24
N TYR A 88 -5.68 22.45 4.35
CA TYR A 88 -4.70 22.07 5.37
C TYR A 88 -5.32 21.08 6.37
N PHE A 89 -5.04 19.79 6.16
CA PHE A 89 -5.56 18.67 6.95
C PHE A 89 -4.42 17.83 7.58
N PRO A 90 -3.68 18.37 8.57
CA PRO A 90 -2.47 17.72 9.07
C PRO A 90 -2.74 16.38 9.74
N VAL A 91 -3.80 16.29 10.55
CA VAL A 91 -4.16 15.08 11.31
C VAL A 91 -4.55 13.94 10.37
N GLU A 92 -5.27 14.27 9.29
CA GLU A 92 -5.80 13.30 8.37
C GLU A 92 -4.78 12.91 7.30
N LEU A 93 -3.99 13.85 6.79
CA LEU A 93 -3.17 13.67 5.59
C LEU A 93 -1.66 13.56 5.82
N HIS A 94 -1.05 14.20 6.83
CA HIS A 94 0.41 14.21 6.95
C HIS A 94 0.98 12.79 7.07
N ARG A 95 2.06 12.51 6.34
CA ARG A 95 2.69 11.20 6.17
C ARG A 95 4.13 11.15 6.68
N SER A 96 4.80 12.28 6.92
CA SER A 96 6.22 12.29 7.33
C SER A 96 6.52 11.38 8.53
N GLU A 97 5.70 11.42 9.58
CA GLU A 97 5.85 10.55 10.76
C GLU A 97 5.62 9.07 10.44
N ALA A 98 4.64 8.76 9.60
CA ALA A 98 4.37 7.39 9.17
C ALA A 98 5.53 6.83 8.31
N LEU A 99 6.09 7.68 7.45
CA LEU A 99 7.26 7.37 6.63
C LEU A 99 8.52 7.18 7.48
N ALA A 100 8.72 7.98 8.54
CA ALA A 100 9.82 7.80 9.48
C ALA A 100 9.74 6.42 10.17
N ARG A 101 8.56 6.01 10.64
CA ARG A 101 8.34 4.66 11.21
C ARG A 101 8.61 3.55 10.19
N ASP A 102 8.24 3.75 8.93
CA ASP A 102 8.53 2.79 7.87
C ASP A 102 10.03 2.70 7.59
N LEU A 103 10.75 3.82 7.62
CA LEU A 103 12.20 3.85 7.44
C LEU A 103 12.94 3.21 8.60
N GLU A 104 12.52 3.47 9.84
CA GLU A 104 13.03 2.79 11.04
C GLU A 104 12.83 1.27 10.94
N TYR A 105 11.66 0.80 10.47
CA TYR A 105 11.44 -0.63 10.23
C TYR A 105 12.42 -1.23 9.21
N PHE A 106 12.82 -0.46 8.19
CA PHE A 106 13.65 -0.96 7.10
C PHE A 106 15.16 -0.81 7.31
N TYR A 107 15.59 0.22 8.03
CA TYR A 107 17.00 0.59 8.20
C TYR A 107 17.45 0.51 9.68
N GLY A 108 16.53 0.31 10.62
CA GLY A 108 16.79 0.31 12.07
C GLY A 108 16.80 1.71 12.66
N ASP A 109 17.15 1.81 13.96
CA ASP A 109 17.14 3.06 14.74
C ASP A 109 18.01 4.18 14.11
N ASP A 110 19.08 3.81 13.39
CA ASP A 110 20.01 4.74 12.72
C ASP A 110 19.60 5.03 11.26
N TRP A 111 18.31 4.98 10.93
CA TRP A 111 17.83 5.15 9.56
C TRP A 111 18.16 6.52 8.96
N GLU A 112 18.13 7.59 9.78
CA GLU A 112 18.37 8.96 9.34
C GLU A 112 19.77 9.13 8.72
N ASN A 113 20.78 8.47 9.27
CA ASN A 113 22.15 8.52 8.77
C ASN A 113 22.40 7.59 7.56
N GLN A 114 21.46 6.69 7.25
CA GLN A 114 21.56 5.74 6.15
C GLN A 114 20.84 6.19 4.88
N ILE A 115 19.94 7.16 4.98
CA ILE A 115 19.23 7.71 3.82
C ILE A 115 19.85 9.03 3.39
N SER A 116 19.75 9.33 2.10
CA SER A 116 20.21 10.60 1.54
C SER A 116 19.30 11.03 0.41
N LEU A 117 19.10 12.34 0.26
CA LEU A 117 18.33 12.90 -0.84
C LEU A 117 18.98 12.54 -2.19
N SER A 118 18.29 11.75 -3.00
CA SER A 118 18.81 11.25 -4.27
C SER A 118 18.75 12.31 -5.38
N ALA A 119 19.49 12.07 -6.48
CA ALA A 119 19.51 12.97 -7.61
C ALA A 119 18.14 13.04 -8.32
N GLY A 120 17.40 11.93 -8.37
CA GLY A 120 16.04 11.88 -8.92
C GLY A 120 15.00 12.56 -8.04
N THR A 121 15.20 12.58 -6.71
CA THR A 121 14.24 13.16 -5.75
C THR A 121 14.49 14.65 -5.51
N LYS A 122 15.75 15.09 -5.56
CA LYS A 122 16.15 16.48 -5.27
C LYS A 122 15.36 17.54 -6.06
N PRO A 123 15.13 17.40 -7.39
CA PRO A 123 14.36 18.40 -8.14
C PRO A 123 12.94 18.61 -7.61
N TYR A 124 12.31 17.54 -7.10
CA TYR A 124 10.98 17.62 -6.53
C TYR A 124 10.99 18.42 -5.22
N VAL A 125 11.92 18.06 -4.33
CA VAL A 125 12.09 18.72 -3.03
C VAL A 125 12.40 20.20 -3.19
N ASP A 126 13.32 20.53 -4.11
CA ASP A 126 13.68 21.91 -4.42
C ASP A 126 12.48 22.71 -4.93
N ARG A 127 11.65 22.12 -5.80
CA ARG A 127 10.49 22.80 -6.38
C ARG A 127 9.39 23.04 -5.35
N ILE A 128 9.10 22.08 -4.48
CA ILE A 128 8.11 22.26 -3.40
C ILE A 128 8.55 23.42 -2.50
N ARG A 129 9.83 23.45 -2.11
CA ARG A 129 10.39 24.53 -1.30
C ARG A 129 10.32 25.89 -2.01
N GLU A 130 10.63 25.93 -3.30
CA GLU A 130 10.51 27.16 -4.09
C GLU A 130 9.07 27.68 -4.12
N VAL A 131 8.11 26.79 -4.38
CA VAL A 131 6.68 27.13 -4.45
C VAL A 131 6.16 27.62 -3.10
N GLY A 132 6.46 26.90 -2.02
CA GLY A 132 6.04 27.29 -0.67
C GLY A 132 6.57 28.65 -0.22
N GLN A 133 7.72 29.08 -0.74
CA GLN A 133 8.33 30.36 -0.41
C GLN A 133 7.89 31.51 -1.32
N LYS A 134 7.70 31.24 -2.61
CA LYS A 134 7.50 32.30 -3.62
C LYS A 134 6.07 32.41 -4.13
N ASP A 135 5.33 31.30 -4.16
CA ASP A 135 4.01 31.24 -4.79
C ASP A 135 3.11 30.17 -4.11
N PRO A 136 2.71 30.37 -2.84
CA PRO A 136 2.10 29.33 -2.01
C PRO A 136 0.80 28.75 -2.56
N VAL A 137 0.08 29.46 -3.43
CA VAL A 137 -1.13 28.94 -4.09
C VAL A 137 -0.84 27.66 -4.89
N LEU A 138 0.37 27.51 -5.41
CA LEU A 138 0.77 26.32 -6.15
C LEU A 138 1.06 25.11 -5.24
N LEU A 139 1.10 25.27 -3.90
CA LEU A 139 1.14 24.13 -2.99
C LEU A 139 -0.11 23.24 -3.10
N VAL A 140 -1.24 23.82 -3.53
CA VAL A 140 -2.48 23.08 -3.82
C VAL A 140 -2.22 21.97 -4.84
N ALA A 141 -1.40 22.23 -5.86
CA ALA A 141 -1.03 21.26 -6.89
C ALA A 141 -0.28 20.05 -6.31
N HIS A 142 0.76 20.32 -5.50
CA HIS A 142 1.59 19.27 -4.90
C HIS A 142 0.80 18.43 -3.90
N SER A 143 0.02 19.09 -3.04
CA SER A 143 -0.88 18.45 -2.08
C SER A 143 -1.93 17.56 -2.78
N TYR A 144 -2.58 18.08 -3.84
CA TYR A 144 -3.54 17.32 -4.65
C TYR A 144 -2.89 16.08 -5.28
N THR A 145 -1.79 16.25 -6.03
CA THR A 145 -1.16 15.16 -6.78
C THR A 145 -0.70 14.03 -5.86
N ARG A 146 -0.22 14.34 -4.65
CA ARG A 146 0.23 13.34 -3.68
C ARG A 146 -0.95 12.72 -2.91
N TYR A 147 -1.66 13.50 -2.10
CA TYR A 147 -2.64 12.94 -1.16
C TYR A 147 -3.85 12.31 -1.86
N MET A 148 -4.35 12.89 -2.96
CA MET A 148 -5.48 12.28 -3.68
C MET A 148 -5.09 10.97 -4.38
N GLY A 149 -3.83 10.87 -4.82
CA GLY A 149 -3.23 9.64 -5.32
C GLY A 149 -3.16 8.57 -4.24
N ASP A 150 -2.63 8.91 -3.06
CA ASP A 150 -2.49 7.98 -1.94
C ASP A 150 -3.85 7.42 -1.48
N LEU A 151 -4.87 8.27 -1.39
CA LEU A 151 -6.22 7.86 -0.99
C LEU A 151 -6.94 7.00 -2.03
N SER A 152 -6.50 7.02 -3.29
CA SER A 152 -7.12 6.30 -4.39
C SER A 152 -6.47 4.94 -4.64
N GLY A 153 -5.13 4.88 -4.70
CA GLY A 153 -4.37 3.65 -4.98
C GLY A 153 -3.72 3.01 -3.76
N GLY A 154 -3.56 3.74 -2.65
CA GLY A 154 -2.70 3.35 -1.53
C GLY A 154 -3.07 2.00 -0.89
N GLN A 155 -4.36 1.67 -0.79
CA GLN A 155 -4.78 0.38 -0.22
C GLN A 155 -4.40 -0.82 -1.11
N ILE A 156 -4.38 -0.64 -2.44
CA ILE A 156 -3.90 -1.66 -3.37
C ILE A 156 -2.38 -1.79 -3.23
N LEU A 157 -1.66 -0.66 -3.23
CA LEU A 157 -0.21 -0.62 -3.10
C LEU A 157 0.27 -1.26 -1.78
N LYS A 158 -0.42 -0.98 -0.66
CA LYS A 158 -0.18 -1.60 0.66
C LYS A 158 -0.22 -3.12 0.57
N LYS A 159 -1.32 -3.67 0.05
CA LYS A 159 -1.51 -5.14 -0.06
C LYS A 159 -0.46 -5.78 -0.95
N VAL A 160 -0.10 -5.10 -2.05
CA VAL A 160 0.93 -5.56 -2.97
C VAL A 160 2.31 -5.57 -2.29
N ALA A 161 2.68 -4.50 -1.58
CA ALA A 161 3.94 -4.43 -0.81
C ALA A 161 4.00 -5.52 0.27
N GLN A 162 2.96 -5.67 1.08
CA GLN A 162 2.89 -6.68 2.14
C GLN A 162 3.10 -8.09 1.58
N ARG A 163 2.43 -8.43 0.48
CA ARG A 163 2.59 -9.74 -0.18
C ARG A 163 3.97 -9.91 -0.80
N ALA A 164 4.44 -8.94 -1.59
CA ALA A 164 5.69 -9.06 -2.35
C ALA A 164 6.93 -9.10 -1.45
N LEU A 165 6.91 -8.32 -0.36
CA LEU A 165 8.03 -8.17 0.56
C LEU A 165 7.87 -8.98 1.86
N LYS A 166 6.78 -9.77 1.96
CA LYS A 166 6.43 -10.57 3.15
C LYS A 166 6.38 -9.73 4.43
N LEU A 167 5.81 -8.53 4.35
CA LEU A 167 5.68 -7.64 5.51
C LEU A 167 4.55 -8.10 6.43
N PRO A 168 4.63 -7.79 7.74
CA PRO A 168 3.60 -8.16 8.70
C PRO A 168 2.22 -7.59 8.34
N SER A 169 1.17 -8.34 8.69
CA SER A 169 -0.22 -7.90 8.53
C SER A 169 -0.60 -6.77 9.48
N THR A 170 0.13 -6.62 10.58
CA THR A 170 0.02 -5.58 11.61
C THR A 170 0.34 -4.19 11.07
N GLY A 171 1.10 -4.10 9.96
CA GLY A 171 1.27 -2.86 9.19
C GLY A 171 2.62 -2.18 9.32
N GLU A 172 3.57 -2.75 10.07
CA GLU A 172 4.94 -2.25 10.11
C GLU A 172 5.59 -2.29 8.71
N GLY A 173 6.33 -1.24 8.37
CA GLY A 173 6.95 -1.05 7.06
C GLY A 173 6.01 -0.57 5.95
N VAL A 174 4.73 -0.34 6.25
CA VAL A 174 3.71 0.21 5.33
C VAL A 174 2.73 1.18 6.03
N ASN A 175 3.17 1.84 7.10
CA ASN A 175 2.41 2.87 7.81
C ASN A 175 1.99 4.03 6.91
N PHE A 176 2.82 4.39 5.92
CA PHE A 176 2.53 5.42 4.91
C PHE A 176 1.12 5.28 4.29
N TYR A 177 0.71 4.04 4.02
CA TYR A 177 -0.57 3.73 3.37
C TYR A 177 -1.76 3.66 4.35
N GLN A 178 -1.57 4.04 5.61
CA GLN A 178 -2.58 3.97 6.67
C GLN A 178 -2.99 5.38 7.11
N PHE A 179 -4.27 5.71 6.94
CA PHE A 179 -4.81 7.03 7.26
C PHE A 179 -5.73 6.92 8.48
N GLU A 180 -5.15 6.91 9.68
CA GLU A 180 -5.90 6.70 10.93
C GLU A 180 -6.95 7.79 11.19
N GLY A 181 -6.68 9.03 10.76
CA GLY A 181 -7.64 10.14 10.82
C GLY A 181 -8.76 10.10 9.78
N ILE A 182 -8.79 9.12 8.87
CA ILE A 182 -9.77 9.04 7.78
C ILE A 182 -10.61 7.77 7.88
N HIS A 183 -11.87 7.92 8.26
CA HIS A 183 -12.83 6.80 8.32
C HIS A 183 -13.33 6.36 6.94
N SER A 184 -13.52 7.29 6.01
CA SER A 184 -14.00 7.02 4.66
C SER A 184 -13.12 7.72 3.64
N HIS A 185 -12.32 6.96 2.90
CA HIS A 185 -11.49 7.49 1.81
C HIS A 185 -12.34 8.18 0.73
N ARG A 186 -13.53 7.64 0.42
CA ARG A 186 -14.45 8.26 -0.55
C ARG A 186 -14.94 9.61 -0.03
N GLY A 187 -15.47 9.64 1.20
CA GLY A 187 -16.01 10.86 1.80
C GLY A 187 -14.95 11.94 1.99
N PHE A 188 -13.74 11.57 2.42
CA PHE A 188 -12.65 12.52 2.58
C PHE A 188 -12.18 13.10 1.23
N LYS A 189 -12.11 12.28 0.16
CA LYS A 189 -11.81 12.79 -1.18
C LYS A 189 -12.89 13.74 -1.72
N GLN A 190 -14.16 13.52 -1.39
CA GLN A 190 -15.24 14.46 -1.73
C GLN A 190 -15.07 15.77 -0.97
N LEU A 191 -14.86 15.70 0.36
CA LEU A 191 -14.56 16.87 1.19
C LEU A 191 -13.37 17.67 0.64
N TYR A 192 -12.26 17.02 0.33
CA TYR A 192 -11.06 17.67 -0.17
C TYR A 192 -11.32 18.39 -1.51
N ARG A 193 -12.09 17.77 -2.43
CA ARG A 193 -12.50 18.41 -3.69
C ARG A 193 -13.38 19.63 -3.45
N SER A 194 -14.38 19.50 -2.59
CA SER A 194 -15.26 20.61 -2.21
C SER A 194 -14.45 21.80 -1.67
N ARG A 195 -13.49 21.54 -0.78
CA ARG A 195 -12.56 22.58 -0.26
C ARG A 195 -11.67 23.24 -1.31
N MET A 196 -11.19 22.49 -2.30
CA MET A 196 -10.46 23.09 -3.43
C MET A 196 -11.35 23.96 -4.29
N ASN A 197 -12.63 23.61 -4.44
CA ASN A 197 -13.57 24.36 -5.25
C ASN A 197 -14.05 25.65 -4.57
N GLU A 198 -13.95 25.73 -3.24
CA GLU A 198 -14.21 26.95 -2.45
C GLU A 198 -13.08 27.99 -2.52
N LEU A 199 -11.93 27.67 -3.12
CA LEU A 199 -10.82 28.61 -3.26
C LEU A 199 -11.18 29.75 -4.23
N ASP A 200 -11.07 31.00 -3.76
CA ASP A 200 -11.31 32.21 -4.58
C ASP A 200 -10.15 32.44 -5.55
N LEU A 201 -10.22 31.77 -6.72
CA LEU A 201 -9.16 31.76 -7.73
C LEU A 201 -9.71 32.17 -9.09
N ASP A 202 -8.99 33.06 -9.77
CA ASP A 202 -9.22 33.33 -11.18
C ASP A 202 -8.81 32.12 -12.07
N MET A 203 -9.29 32.14 -13.31
CA MET A 203 -9.04 31.05 -14.25
C MET A 203 -7.55 30.89 -14.57
N GLU A 204 -6.78 31.98 -14.62
CA GLU A 204 -5.34 31.95 -14.87
C GLU A 204 -4.61 31.17 -13.76
N THR A 205 -4.95 31.44 -12.50
CA THR A 205 -4.37 30.76 -11.34
C THR A 205 -4.78 29.29 -11.30
N LYS A 206 -6.04 28.97 -11.61
CA LYS A 206 -6.48 27.57 -11.75
C LYS A 206 -5.66 26.81 -12.79
N LEU A 207 -5.41 27.41 -13.95
CA LEU A 207 -4.59 26.79 -15.00
C LEU A 207 -3.12 26.64 -14.59
N ARG A 208 -2.54 27.60 -13.86
CA ARG A 208 -1.20 27.48 -13.27
C ARG A 208 -1.10 26.32 -12.28
N ILE A 209 -2.14 26.09 -11.46
CA ILE A 209 -2.22 24.94 -10.55
C ILE A 209 -2.28 23.61 -11.32
N VAL A 210 -3.01 23.55 -12.43
CA VAL A 210 -3.05 22.36 -13.31
C VAL A 210 -1.70 22.10 -13.96
N GLU A 211 -1.02 23.15 -14.45
CA GLU A 211 0.33 23.04 -15.00
C GLU A 211 1.33 22.55 -13.95
N GLU A 212 1.29 23.12 -12.75
CA GLU A 212 2.16 22.71 -11.65
C GLU A 212 1.87 21.25 -11.22
N SER A 213 0.62 20.80 -11.25
CA SER A 213 0.27 19.41 -10.97
C SER A 213 0.89 18.47 -12.01
N ASN A 214 0.89 18.86 -13.29
CA ASN A 214 1.60 18.11 -14.34
C ASN A 214 3.12 18.08 -14.10
N ARG A 215 3.72 19.17 -13.59
CA ARG A 215 5.13 19.19 -13.18
C ARG A 215 5.37 18.26 -11.99
N ALA A 216 4.48 18.22 -11.01
CA ALA A 216 4.52 17.28 -9.90
C ALA A 216 4.54 15.83 -10.40
N PHE A 217 3.67 15.47 -11.35
CA PHE A 217 3.74 14.15 -12.02
C PHE A 217 5.10 13.92 -12.70
N GLY A 218 5.64 14.92 -13.40
CA GLY A 218 6.97 14.87 -14.00
C GLY A 218 8.08 14.54 -12.98
N PHE A 219 8.05 15.15 -11.80
CA PHE A 219 9.00 14.83 -10.74
C PHE A 219 8.83 13.40 -10.18
N ASN A 220 7.59 12.94 -10.02
CA ASN A 220 7.34 11.54 -9.63
C ASN A 220 7.93 10.56 -10.66
N MET A 221 7.82 10.88 -11.95
CA MET A 221 8.43 10.09 -13.01
C MET A 221 9.96 10.06 -12.92
N MET A 222 10.61 11.17 -12.56
CA MET A 222 12.07 11.19 -12.35
C MET A 222 12.49 10.25 -11.21
N VAL A 223 11.74 10.22 -10.11
CA VAL A 223 11.96 9.28 -9.00
C VAL A 223 11.79 7.83 -9.48
N PHE A 224 10.72 7.53 -10.21
CA PHE A 224 10.49 6.17 -10.73
C PHE A 224 11.58 5.72 -11.70
N SER A 225 12.03 6.62 -12.59
CA SER A 225 13.14 6.33 -13.50
C SER A 225 14.45 6.06 -12.77
N GLU A 226 14.78 6.85 -11.74
CA GLU A 226 15.97 6.60 -10.91
C GLU A 226 15.89 5.22 -10.22
N LEU A 227 14.74 4.87 -9.64
CA LEU A 227 14.54 3.57 -9.01
C LEU A 227 14.63 2.42 -10.01
N GLU A 228 14.11 2.61 -11.22
CA GLU A 228 14.21 1.63 -12.31
C GLU A 228 15.69 1.39 -12.71
N GLU A 229 16.48 2.46 -12.89
CA GLU A 229 17.91 2.33 -13.21
C GLU A 229 18.69 1.65 -12.09
N ILE A 230 18.46 2.03 -10.83
CA ILE A 230 19.05 1.36 -9.67
C ILE A 230 18.66 -0.12 -9.66
N GLY A 231 17.40 -0.43 -9.97
CA GLY A 231 16.87 -1.79 -9.96
C GLY A 231 17.57 -2.76 -10.92
N LYS A 232 18.12 -2.24 -12.02
CA LYS A 232 18.93 -3.01 -13.00
C LYS A 232 20.29 -3.43 -12.43
N SER A 233 20.84 -2.65 -11.50
CA SER A 233 22.15 -2.89 -10.88
C SER A 233 22.09 -3.79 -9.64
N ILE A 234 20.94 -3.87 -8.96
CA ILE A 234 20.77 -4.71 -7.77
C ILE A 234 20.71 -6.18 -8.19
N GLN A 235 21.68 -7.00 -7.78
CA GLN A 235 21.59 -8.45 -7.94
C GLN A 235 20.43 -9.00 -7.11
N GLU A 236 19.75 -10.05 -7.60
CA GLU A 236 18.72 -10.71 -6.79
C GLU A 236 19.38 -11.31 -5.55
N GLU A 237 19.14 -10.70 -4.38
CA GLU A 237 19.43 -11.38 -3.12
C GLU A 237 18.53 -12.62 -3.08
N VAL A 238 19.15 -13.80 -3.20
CA VAL A 238 18.53 -15.05 -2.78
C VAL A 238 18.28 -14.89 -1.29
N GLN A 239 17.05 -14.59 -0.91
CA GLN A 239 16.63 -14.70 0.49
C GLN A 239 16.86 -16.16 0.90
N GLU A 240 17.92 -16.41 1.66
CA GLU A 240 17.95 -17.60 2.48
C GLU A 240 16.67 -17.63 3.32
N PRO A 241 16.01 -18.79 3.47
CA PRO A 241 14.87 -18.91 4.36
C PRO A 241 15.37 -18.56 5.75
N GLY A 242 15.12 -17.33 6.18
CA GLY A 242 15.53 -16.83 7.49
C GLY A 242 15.13 -17.84 8.55
N LEU A 243 16.09 -18.18 9.41
CA LEU A 243 15.90 -19.00 10.60
C LEU A 243 14.81 -18.39 11.49
N GLY A 244 13.56 -18.74 11.20
CA GLY A 244 12.50 -18.77 12.20
C GLY A 244 12.83 -19.93 13.14
N HIS A 245 13.07 -19.60 14.40
CA HIS A 245 13.41 -20.47 15.53
C HIS A 245 13.37 -21.97 15.22
N SER A 246 14.58 -22.53 15.08
CA SER A 246 14.81 -23.94 15.00
C SER A 246 14.15 -24.65 16.18
N HIS A 247 13.15 -25.48 15.88
CA HIS A 247 12.74 -26.63 16.70
C HIS A 247 13.85 -27.71 16.73
N ALA A 248 15.13 -27.32 16.68
CA ALA A 248 16.29 -28.18 16.52
C ALA A 248 17.14 -28.33 17.80
N GLU A 249 16.61 -27.92 18.96
CA GLU A 249 17.24 -28.25 20.26
C GLU A 249 16.59 -29.44 20.98
N VAL A 250 15.69 -30.17 20.33
CA VAL A 250 15.29 -31.50 20.80
C VAL A 250 15.16 -32.40 19.59
N MET A 251 16.21 -33.17 19.25
CA MET A 251 16.11 -34.54 18.72
C MET A 251 17.52 -35.10 18.52
N GLN A 252 18.19 -35.45 19.61
CA GLN A 252 19.13 -36.58 19.57
C GLN A 252 18.29 -37.87 19.42
N GLY A 253 18.39 -38.53 18.25
CA GLY A 253 18.06 -39.95 18.10
C GLY A 253 16.60 -40.34 17.85
N GLY A 254 15.98 -39.89 16.75
CA GLY A 254 14.63 -40.33 16.36
C GLY A 254 14.47 -40.59 14.85
N ASP A 255 13.99 -41.79 14.51
CA ASP A 255 13.66 -42.25 13.15
C ASP A 255 12.68 -41.29 12.43
N ILE A 256 13.10 -40.74 11.29
CA ILE A 256 12.38 -39.69 10.55
C ILE A 256 10.99 -40.12 10.07
N ASN A 257 10.76 -41.44 9.98
CA ASN A 257 9.47 -42.03 9.61
C ASN A 257 8.37 -41.86 10.67
N LYS A 258 8.71 -41.39 11.88
CA LYS A 258 7.75 -41.10 12.96
C LYS A 258 7.37 -39.62 13.08
N CYS A 259 7.91 -38.75 12.22
CA CYS A 259 7.58 -37.33 12.24
C CYS A 259 6.18 -37.07 11.61
N PRO A 260 5.22 -36.48 12.34
CA PRO A 260 3.85 -36.23 11.84
C PRO A 260 3.83 -35.38 10.56
N TYR A 261 4.80 -34.48 10.42
CA TYR A 261 4.92 -33.58 9.28
C TYR A 261 5.39 -34.30 8.00
N TYR A 262 6.22 -35.34 8.15
CA TYR A 262 6.68 -36.17 7.04
C TYR A 262 5.56 -37.06 6.50
N ALA A 263 4.78 -37.68 7.39
CA ALA A 263 3.61 -38.49 7.01
C ALA A 263 2.54 -37.67 6.28
N ALA A 264 2.27 -36.44 6.71
CA ALA A 264 1.32 -35.54 6.04
C ALA A 264 1.77 -35.16 4.62
N LYS A 265 3.07 -34.90 4.44
CA LYS A 265 3.67 -34.59 3.13
C LYS A 265 3.62 -35.79 2.17
N MET A 266 3.81 -37.00 2.66
CA MET A 266 3.73 -38.23 1.85
C MET A 266 2.30 -38.66 1.54
N ALA A 267 1.34 -38.39 2.44
CA ALA A 267 -0.09 -38.64 2.20
C ALA A 267 -0.65 -37.71 1.10
N ALA A 268 -0.23 -36.44 1.06
CA ALA A 268 -0.57 -35.50 -0.02
C ALA A 268 -0.03 -35.93 -1.40
N GLY A 269 1.01 -36.78 -1.42
CA GLY A 269 1.59 -37.38 -2.62
C GLY A 269 0.83 -38.61 -3.15
N GLY A 270 -0.33 -38.97 -2.57
CA GLY A 270 -1.21 -40.02 -3.09
C GLY A 270 -0.82 -41.46 -2.70
N ASN A 271 0.03 -41.65 -1.70
CA ASN A 271 0.41 -42.99 -1.23
C ASN A 271 -0.62 -43.54 -0.22
N PRO A 272 -1.39 -44.61 -0.56
CA PRO A 272 -2.52 -45.07 0.25
C PRO A 272 -2.10 -45.65 1.61
N THR A 273 -0.88 -46.17 1.73
CA THR A 273 -0.36 -46.77 2.96
C THR A 273 -0.13 -45.73 4.05
N TYR A 274 0.29 -44.52 3.65
CA TYR A 274 0.53 -43.40 4.57
C TYR A 274 -0.75 -42.63 4.93
N ALA A 275 -1.73 -42.58 4.01
CA ALA A 275 -3.05 -42.04 4.33
C ALA A 275 -3.75 -42.86 5.42
N LEU A 276 -3.63 -44.19 5.37
CA LEU A 276 -4.16 -45.10 6.40
C LEU A 276 -3.45 -44.93 7.75
N GLN A 277 -2.13 -44.74 7.73
CA GLN A 277 -1.35 -44.43 8.94
C GLN A 277 -1.73 -43.07 9.54
N LEU A 278 -1.88 -42.02 8.73
CA LEU A 278 -2.30 -40.69 9.18
C LEU A 278 -3.68 -40.76 9.88
N ALA A 279 -4.64 -41.44 9.25
CA ALA A 279 -5.97 -41.65 9.79
C ALA A 279 -5.94 -42.41 11.13
N THR A 280 -5.11 -43.45 11.26
CA THR A 280 -4.98 -44.19 12.53
C THR A 280 -4.30 -43.37 13.63
N THR A 281 -3.34 -42.49 13.31
CA THR A 281 -2.80 -41.54 14.29
C THR A 281 -3.81 -40.49 14.73
N LEU A 282 -4.61 -39.93 13.81
CA LEU A 282 -5.63 -38.93 14.12
C LEU A 282 -6.74 -39.52 15.01
N VAL A 283 -7.16 -40.76 14.77
CA VAL A 283 -8.15 -41.47 15.60
C VAL A 283 -7.61 -41.81 16.99
N ARG A 284 -6.29 -41.82 17.20
CA ARG A 284 -5.67 -42.00 18.53
C ARG A 284 -5.49 -40.70 19.30
N TYR A 285 -5.76 -39.54 18.70
CA TYR A 285 -5.64 -38.25 19.36
C TYR A 285 -6.89 -37.98 20.21
N PRO A 286 -6.78 -37.77 21.54
CA PRO A 286 -7.94 -37.65 22.43
C PRO A 286 -8.99 -36.60 22.01
N PRO A 287 -8.60 -35.40 21.52
CA PRO A 287 -9.57 -34.40 21.02
C PRO A 287 -10.35 -34.87 19.80
N CYS A 288 -9.72 -35.62 18.91
CA CYS A 288 -10.35 -36.18 17.72
C CYS A 288 -11.32 -37.31 18.09
N GLN A 289 -11.02 -38.11 19.11
CA GLN A 289 -11.94 -39.13 19.62
C GLN A 289 -13.20 -38.50 20.20
N VAL A 290 -13.08 -37.38 20.92
CA VAL A 290 -14.23 -36.64 21.47
C VAL A 290 -15.08 -36.04 20.35
N LEU A 291 -14.46 -35.45 19.31
CA LEU A 291 -15.18 -34.95 18.15
C LEU A 291 -15.88 -36.07 17.38
N LEU A 292 -15.23 -37.22 17.17
CA LEU A 292 -15.83 -38.36 16.48
C LEU A 292 -17.00 -38.94 17.28
N ALA A 293 -16.86 -39.07 18.61
CA ALA A 293 -17.92 -39.51 19.50
C ALA A 293 -19.12 -38.54 19.53
N ALA A 294 -18.87 -37.22 19.49
CA ALA A 294 -19.91 -36.20 19.40
C ALA A 294 -20.68 -36.29 18.07
N TRP A 295 -19.98 -36.53 16.95
CA TRP A 295 -20.62 -36.72 15.65
C TRP A 295 -21.44 -38.01 15.56
N VAL A 296 -20.96 -39.12 16.14
CA VAL A 296 -21.71 -40.38 16.21
C VAL A 296 -22.95 -40.24 17.09
N ALA A 297 -22.86 -39.51 18.22
CA ALA A 297 -24.01 -39.23 19.08
C ALA A 297 -25.07 -38.35 18.39
N LEU A 298 -24.64 -37.34 17.62
CA LEU A 298 -25.53 -36.49 16.82
C LEU A 298 -26.26 -37.28 15.71
N LEU A 299 -25.56 -38.19 15.03
CA LEU A 299 -26.14 -39.06 14.00
C LEU A 299 -27.12 -40.09 14.61
N ALA A 300 -26.77 -40.70 15.74
CA ALA A 300 -27.65 -41.63 16.44
C ALA A 300 -28.93 -40.94 16.95
N GLY A 301 -28.82 -39.70 17.45
CA GLY A 301 -29.97 -38.87 17.85
C GLY A 301 -30.87 -38.50 16.67
N PHE A 302 -30.29 -38.19 15.50
CA PHE A 302 -31.04 -37.91 14.28
C PHE A 302 -31.79 -39.13 13.74
N THR A 303 -31.21 -40.33 13.85
CA THR A 303 -31.88 -41.58 13.43
C THR A 303 -32.97 -42.03 14.41
N ALA A 304 -32.83 -41.72 15.71
CA ALA A 304 -33.84 -42.03 16.72
C ALA A 304 -35.09 -41.13 16.61
N TRP A 305 -34.94 -39.89 16.13
CA TRP A 305 -36.05 -38.96 15.89
C TRP A 305 -36.92 -39.34 14.67
N TYR A 306 -36.40 -40.13 13.73
CA TYR A 306 -37.11 -40.48 12.50
C TYR A 306 -37.81 -41.85 12.52
N ILE A 307 -37.65 -42.63 13.60
CA ILE A 307 -38.16 -44.02 13.72
C ILE A 307 -39.20 -44.17 14.85
N PHE A 308 -39.59 -43.09 15.54
CA PHE A 308 -40.73 -43.07 16.47
C PHE A 308 -41.65 -41.87 16.22
#